data_AF-A0A2T1CFV0-F1
#
_entry.id   AF-A0A2T1CFV0-F1
#
_cell.length_a   1.000
_cell.length_b   1.000
_cell.length_c   1.000
_cell.angle_alpha   90.00
_cell.angle_beta   90.00
_cell.angle_gamma   90.00
#
_symmetry.space_group_name_H-M   'P 1'
#
loop_
_entity.id
_entity.type
_entity.pdbx_description
1 polymer ?
#
loop_
_entity_poly.entity_id
_entity_poly.type
_entity_poly.pdbx_seq_one_letter_code
_entity_poly.pdbx_strand_id
1 'polypeptide(L)'
;MLLSHSVAGNLTSNNLPTGFIWAGNGIFRSVSRREFKAVVSHREVHTPGLPEFKQEFKLLVPPVPQKKVEAIIEQIQQEPDLEQLFYLYWRGDWTPSTDAPPGGRSEAPNPFGANPLGLRDRWEVLYPEQECTPSTCIAGDRFPEPAVIEIHSHGAARAFFSGTDDLEEDGCRISTVIGKSNGQLEIISRVCVHGLFLPIQSSLIYENISLYCNYVLPF
;
A
#
# COMPACT_ATOMS: atom_id res chain seq x y z
N MET A 1 -32.43 -22.35 -28.14
CA MET A 1 -32.34 -21.04 -28.81
C MET A 1 -31.61 -20.12 -27.84
N LEU A 2 -30.35 -19.80 -28.17
CA LEU A 2 -29.50 -18.89 -27.40
C LEU A 2 -30.10 -17.49 -27.41
N LEU A 3 -30.28 -16.91 -26.23
CA LEU A 3 -30.34 -15.45 -26.08
C LEU A 3 -29.19 -15.04 -25.16
N SER A 4 -28.11 -14.64 -25.82
CA SER A 4 -27.01 -13.90 -25.26
C SER A 4 -27.51 -12.56 -24.74
N HIS A 5 -27.53 -12.38 -23.43
CA HIS A 5 -27.54 -11.05 -22.83
C HIS A 5 -26.15 -10.78 -22.25
N SER A 6 -25.34 -10.08 -23.04
CA SER A 6 -24.26 -9.26 -22.51
C SER A 6 -24.89 -8.18 -21.63
N VAL A 7 -24.70 -8.28 -20.32
CA VAL A 7 -24.91 -7.16 -19.40
C VAL A 7 -23.56 -6.83 -18.78
N ALA A 8 -22.65 -6.36 -19.65
CA ALA A 8 -21.58 -5.45 -19.30
C ALA A 8 -21.81 -4.16 -20.09
N GLY A 9 -22.98 -3.55 -19.88
CA GLY A 9 -23.38 -2.29 -20.47
C GLY A 9 -23.68 -1.31 -19.36
N ASN A 10 -22.84 -0.28 -19.24
CA ASN A 10 -23.02 0.97 -18.49
C ASN A 10 -24.18 0.99 -17.48
N LEU A 11 -23.85 0.71 -16.22
CA LEU A 11 -24.68 1.04 -15.07
C LEU A 11 -24.80 2.57 -14.94
N THR A 12 -25.80 3.16 -15.60
CA THR A 12 -26.26 4.52 -15.29
C THR A 12 -27.53 4.44 -14.47
N SER A 13 -27.42 4.14 -13.17
CA SER A 13 -28.51 4.34 -12.20
C SER A 13 -27.98 4.23 -10.76
N ASN A 14 -28.30 5.23 -9.93
CA ASN A 14 -27.83 5.48 -8.56
C ASN A 14 -26.37 5.96 -8.48
N ASN A 15 -26.18 7.27 -8.70
CA ASN A 15 -24.89 7.94 -8.65
C ASN A 15 -24.33 7.93 -7.22
N LEU A 16 -23.72 6.82 -6.82
CA LEU A 16 -22.74 6.86 -5.76
C LEU A 16 -21.67 7.91 -6.14
N PRO A 17 -21.10 8.65 -5.17
CA PRO A 17 -20.04 9.59 -5.46
C PRO A 17 -18.89 8.89 -6.21
N THR A 18 -18.14 9.64 -7.01
CA THR A 18 -16.99 9.09 -7.74
C THR A 18 -16.07 8.31 -6.80
N GLY A 19 -15.69 7.11 -7.25
CA GLY A 19 -14.86 6.19 -6.48
C GLY A 19 -15.62 5.27 -5.53
N PHE A 20 -16.96 5.21 -5.55
CA PHE A 20 -17.71 4.19 -4.83
C PHE A 20 -18.26 3.10 -5.75
N ILE A 21 -18.23 1.85 -5.27
CA ILE A 21 -18.73 0.67 -5.97
C ILE A 21 -19.77 -0.01 -5.07
N TRP A 22 -20.94 -0.34 -5.62
CA TRP A 22 -21.95 -1.15 -4.94
C TRP A 22 -21.93 -2.57 -5.49
N ALA A 23 -21.80 -3.54 -4.59
CA ALA A 23 -21.76 -4.96 -4.90
C ALA A 23 -22.69 -5.77 -3.98
N GLY A 24 -22.85 -7.05 -4.28
CA GLY A 24 -23.74 -7.98 -3.57
C GLY A 24 -23.38 -8.20 -2.10
N ASN A 25 -22.13 -7.92 -1.73
CA ASN A 25 -21.59 -8.06 -0.38
C ASN A 25 -21.21 -6.71 0.27
N GLY A 26 -21.44 -5.56 -0.38
CA GLY A 26 -21.24 -4.28 0.27
C GLY A 26 -21.04 -3.09 -0.64
N ILE A 27 -20.68 -1.98 0.01
CA ILE A 27 -20.24 -0.74 -0.62
C ILE A 27 -18.73 -0.64 -0.43
N PHE A 28 -18.02 -0.32 -1.50
CA PHE A 28 -16.56 -0.25 -1.53
C PHE A 28 -16.11 1.14 -1.99
N ARG A 29 -14.92 1.55 -1.56
CA ARG A 29 -14.23 2.76 -1.97
C ARG A 29 -13.04 2.38 -2.87
N SER A 30 -13.09 2.78 -4.13
CA SER A 30 -12.00 2.70 -5.10
C SER A 30 -11.20 4.00 -5.12
N VAL A 31 -9.89 3.88 -5.00
CA VAL A 31 -8.94 4.99 -5.12
C VAL A 31 -7.82 4.65 -6.07
N SER A 32 -7.29 5.70 -6.72
CA SER A 32 -6.10 5.63 -7.54
C SER A 32 -5.17 6.76 -7.16
N ARG A 33 -3.96 6.41 -6.77
CA ARG A 33 -2.80 7.30 -6.77
C ARG A 33 -1.96 6.99 -8.00
N ARG A 34 -0.91 7.78 -8.21
CA ARG A 34 0.11 7.48 -9.22
C ARG A 34 0.80 6.15 -8.91
N GLU A 35 1.03 5.88 -7.63
CA GLU A 35 1.87 4.77 -7.17
C GLU A 35 1.10 3.49 -6.88
N PHE A 36 -0.21 3.58 -6.59
CA PHE A 36 -1.02 2.41 -6.30
C PHE A 36 -2.50 2.62 -6.64
N LYS A 37 -3.24 1.52 -6.74
CA LYS A 37 -4.71 1.49 -6.71
C LYS A 37 -5.17 0.60 -5.57
N ALA A 38 -6.31 0.96 -4.99
CA ALA A 38 -6.94 0.13 -3.98
C ALA A 38 -8.47 0.19 -4.11
N VAL A 39 -9.12 -0.91 -3.72
CA VAL A 39 -10.55 -0.98 -3.45
C VAL A 39 -10.74 -1.53 -2.04
N VAL A 40 -11.25 -0.70 -1.15
CA VAL A 40 -11.39 -0.99 0.28
C VAL A 40 -12.87 -1.10 0.64
N SER A 41 -13.23 -2.03 1.53
CA SER A 41 -14.62 -2.13 2.02
C SER A 41 -14.96 -0.87 2.81
N HIS A 42 -16.07 -0.23 2.45
CA HIS A 42 -16.62 0.89 3.22
C HIS A 42 -17.72 0.40 4.16
N ARG A 43 -18.58 -0.49 3.68
CA ARG A 43 -19.66 -1.08 4.49
C ARG A 43 -20.08 -2.42 3.92
N GLU A 44 -20.15 -3.43 4.78
CA GLU A 44 -20.74 -4.72 4.42
C GLU A 44 -22.26 -4.63 4.40
N VAL A 45 -22.85 -5.00 3.25
CA VAL A 45 -24.30 -5.00 3.03
C VAL A 45 -24.62 -6.11 2.05
N HIS A 46 -25.54 -7.01 2.41
CA HIS A 46 -26.03 -7.98 1.44
C HIS A 46 -27.06 -7.34 0.49
N THR A 47 -26.75 -7.31 -0.80
CA THR A 47 -27.63 -6.78 -1.85
C THR A 47 -27.98 -7.90 -2.85
N PRO A 48 -29.16 -8.54 -2.72
CA PRO A 48 -29.57 -9.60 -3.63
C PRO A 48 -29.57 -9.15 -5.10
N GLY A 49 -29.06 -10.02 -5.98
CA GLY A 49 -29.02 -9.77 -7.42
C GLY A 49 -27.78 -9.00 -7.92
N LEU A 50 -26.92 -8.49 -7.03
CA LEU A 50 -25.61 -7.93 -7.41
C LEU A 50 -24.49 -8.95 -7.24
N PRO A 51 -23.45 -8.93 -8.09
CA PRO A 51 -22.27 -9.77 -7.92
C PRO A 51 -21.47 -9.34 -6.69
N GLU A 52 -20.86 -10.30 -5.99
CA GLU A 52 -19.90 -9.98 -4.93
C GLU A 52 -18.65 -9.32 -5.49
N PHE A 53 -18.01 -8.49 -4.66
CA PHE A 53 -16.78 -7.79 -5.00
C PHE A 53 -15.72 -8.06 -3.93
N LYS A 54 -14.47 -8.18 -4.37
CA LYS A 54 -13.32 -8.39 -3.47
C LYS A 54 -12.54 -7.10 -3.33
N GLN A 55 -12.08 -6.84 -2.11
CA GLN A 55 -11.09 -5.79 -1.89
C GLN A 55 -9.83 -6.10 -2.68
N GLU A 56 -9.16 -5.07 -3.20
CA GLU A 56 -7.99 -5.23 -4.06
C GLU A 56 -6.95 -4.16 -3.72
N PHE A 57 -5.68 -4.54 -3.80
CA PHE A 57 -4.55 -3.61 -3.80
C PHE A 57 -3.61 -3.95 -4.95
N LYS A 58 -3.11 -2.91 -5.61
CA LYS A 58 -2.08 -3.04 -6.64
C LYS A 58 -1.10 -1.88 -6.55
N LEU A 59 0.17 -2.21 -6.27
CA LEU A 59 1.28 -1.28 -6.46
C LEU A 59 1.52 -1.10 -7.98
N LEU A 60 1.54 0.14 -8.45
CA LEU A 60 1.74 0.51 -9.85
C LEU A 60 3.21 0.86 -10.16
N VAL A 61 4.01 1.06 -9.13
CA VAL A 61 5.46 1.29 -9.21
C VAL A 61 6.22 0.05 -8.74
N PRO A 62 7.52 -0.08 -9.07
CA PRO A 62 8.35 -1.13 -8.49
C PRO A 62 8.31 -1.09 -6.95
N PRO A 63 8.36 -2.26 -6.28
CA PRO A 63 8.51 -2.34 -4.82
C PRO A 63 9.74 -1.55 -4.34
N VAL A 64 9.75 -1.17 -3.06
CA VAL A 64 10.87 -0.49 -2.41
C VAL A 64 12.10 -1.41 -2.47
N PRO A 65 13.21 -0.98 -3.10
CA PRO A 65 14.39 -1.80 -3.27
C PRO A 65 14.98 -2.31 -1.96
N GLN A 66 15.53 -3.52 -1.99
CA GLN A 66 16.11 -4.18 -0.81
C GLN A 66 17.12 -3.28 -0.07
N LYS A 67 17.98 -2.56 -0.80
CA LYS A 67 19.00 -1.68 -0.20
C LYS A 67 18.39 -0.57 0.68
N LYS A 68 17.19 -0.07 0.33
CA LYS A 68 16.47 0.93 1.14
C LYS A 68 15.81 0.31 2.35
N VAL A 69 15.25 -0.90 2.18
CA VAL A 69 14.72 -1.69 3.29
C VAL A 69 15.82 -1.93 4.32
N GLU A 70 16.99 -2.39 3.89
CA GLU A 70 18.16 -2.60 4.74
C GLU A 70 18.56 -1.33 5.50
N ALA A 71 18.68 -0.19 4.80
CA ALA A 71 19.02 1.08 5.44
C ALA A 71 17.98 1.54 6.50
N ILE A 72 16.68 1.33 6.24
CA ILE A 72 15.63 1.64 7.22
C ILE A 72 15.77 0.74 8.45
N ILE A 73 16.00 -0.56 8.26
CA ILE A 73 16.17 -1.52 9.34
C ILE A 73 17.43 -1.21 10.17
N GLU A 74 18.54 -0.90 9.51
CA GLU A 74 19.79 -0.48 10.17
C GLU A 74 19.59 0.78 11.01
N GLN A 75 18.81 1.75 10.53
CA GLN A 75 18.46 2.97 11.27
C GLN A 75 17.60 2.66 12.49
N ILE A 76 16.53 1.86 12.33
CA ILE A 76 15.69 1.42 13.46
C ILE A 76 16.55 0.75 14.54
N GLN A 77 17.54 -0.04 14.14
CA GLN A 77 18.42 -0.76 15.06
C GLN A 77 19.43 0.13 15.81
N GLN A 78 19.70 1.36 15.36
CA GLN A 78 20.57 2.28 16.12
C GLN A 78 19.91 2.73 17.43
N GLU A 79 18.59 2.95 17.41
CA GLU A 79 17.79 3.38 18.55
C GLU A 79 16.55 2.48 18.70
N PRO A 80 16.75 1.18 19.02
CA PRO A 80 15.72 0.15 18.91
C PRO A 80 14.61 0.26 19.97
N ASP A 81 14.82 1.06 21.01
CA ASP A 81 13.87 1.28 22.08
C ASP A 81 12.99 2.53 21.85
N LEU A 82 13.25 3.29 20.78
CA LEU A 82 12.46 4.44 20.38
C LEU A 82 11.55 4.10 19.20
N GLU A 83 10.38 4.72 19.18
CA GLU A 83 9.61 4.83 17.94
C GLU A 83 10.36 5.72 16.95
N GLN A 84 10.26 5.43 15.66
CA GLN A 84 10.91 6.18 14.60
C GLN A 84 9.99 6.25 13.40
N LEU A 85 9.96 7.41 12.74
CA LEU A 85 9.15 7.69 11.56
C LEU A 85 10.02 7.77 10.30
N PHE A 86 9.49 7.21 9.20
CA PHE A 86 10.06 7.31 7.87
C PHE A 86 8.96 7.59 6.85
N TYR A 87 9.27 8.44 5.87
CA TYR A 87 8.39 8.72 4.74
C TYR A 87 9.06 8.28 3.44
N LEU A 88 8.34 7.55 2.60
CA LEU A 88 8.84 7.13 1.30
C LEU A 88 8.07 7.80 0.17
N TYR A 89 8.80 8.43 -0.74
CA TYR A 89 8.28 9.10 -1.92
C TYR A 89 8.70 8.38 -3.19
N TRP A 90 7.80 8.33 -4.16
CA TRP A 90 8.15 7.92 -5.51
C TRP A 90 8.44 9.16 -6.38
N ARG A 91 9.70 9.34 -6.77
CA ARG A 91 10.21 10.48 -7.54
C ARG A 91 10.41 10.20 -9.03
N GLY A 92 9.59 9.32 -9.59
CA GLY A 92 8.73 10.00 -10.54
C GLY A 92 8.31 9.30 -11.78
N ASP A 93 8.77 9.81 -12.91
CA ASP A 93 8.10 9.88 -14.21
C ASP A 93 7.74 8.53 -14.83
N TRP A 94 6.75 7.86 -14.24
CA TRP A 94 6.14 6.70 -14.86
C TRP A 94 5.20 7.15 -15.97
N THR A 95 5.67 7.06 -17.21
CA THR A 95 4.81 6.88 -18.37
C THR A 95 4.58 5.38 -18.54
N PRO A 96 3.32 4.89 -18.58
CA PRO A 96 3.10 3.56 -19.14
C PRO A 96 3.67 3.58 -20.55
N SER A 97 4.62 2.69 -20.85
CA SER A 97 5.20 2.61 -22.20
C SER A 97 4.07 2.54 -23.22
N THR A 98 3.98 3.53 -24.11
CA THR A 98 3.06 3.55 -25.24
C THR A 98 3.39 2.52 -26.33
N ASP A 99 4.31 1.59 -26.06
CA ASP A 99 4.77 0.55 -26.98
C ASP A 99 3.83 -0.67 -27.02
N ALA A 100 2.51 -0.44 -27.06
CA ALA A 100 1.61 -1.41 -27.66
C ALA A 100 1.55 -1.07 -29.16
N PRO A 101 2.15 -1.88 -30.07
CA PRO A 101 1.98 -1.65 -31.49
C PRO A 101 0.48 -1.77 -31.82
N PRO A 102 -0.09 -0.88 -32.64
CA PRO A 102 -1.46 -1.04 -33.10
C PRO A 102 -1.48 -2.21 -34.10
N GLY A 103 -1.92 -3.38 -33.63
CA GLY A 103 -2.20 -4.54 -34.47
C GLY A 103 -1.01 -5.45 -34.73
N GLY A 104 -0.95 -6.58 -34.03
CA GLY A 104 -0.03 -7.67 -34.31
C GLY A 104 -0.29 -8.84 -33.38
N ARG A 105 -0.41 -10.05 -33.92
CA ARG A 105 -0.84 -11.27 -33.20
C ARG A 105 0.10 -11.63 -32.05
N SER A 106 -0.49 -12.29 -31.05
CA SER A 106 0.13 -12.72 -29.79
C SER A 106 1.45 -13.48 -29.96
N GLU A 107 2.49 -12.97 -29.33
CA GLU A 107 3.53 -13.80 -28.71
C GLU A 107 3.58 -13.42 -27.24
N ALA A 108 3.52 -14.42 -26.36
CA ALA A 108 3.56 -14.22 -24.92
C ALA A 108 4.87 -13.54 -24.52
N PRO A 109 4.88 -12.59 -23.57
CA PRO A 109 6.12 -11.98 -23.13
C PRO A 109 7.03 -13.03 -22.48
N ASN A 110 8.26 -13.05 -22.95
CA ASN A 110 9.38 -13.83 -22.43
C ASN A 110 9.54 -13.56 -20.92
N PRO A 111 9.48 -14.57 -20.03
CA PRO A 111 9.49 -14.34 -18.59
C PRO A 111 10.87 -13.90 -18.02
N PHE A 112 11.92 -13.81 -18.85
CA PHE A 112 13.28 -13.49 -18.38
C PHE A 112 14.08 -12.56 -19.33
N GLY A 113 13.41 -11.66 -20.07
CA GLY A 113 14.07 -10.77 -21.03
C GLY A 113 14.27 -9.33 -20.54
N ALA A 114 15.48 -9.03 -20.08
CA ALA A 114 16.16 -7.71 -20.04
C ALA A 114 15.34 -6.47 -19.60
N ASN A 115 15.63 -5.96 -18.40
CA ASN A 115 15.41 -4.56 -18.05
C ASN A 115 16.75 -3.81 -18.22
N PRO A 116 17.04 -3.18 -19.37
CA PRO A 116 18.32 -2.54 -19.62
C PRO A 116 18.31 -1.14 -19.00
N LEU A 117 19.05 -0.98 -17.91
CA LEU A 117 19.63 0.28 -17.41
C LEU A 117 18.74 1.54 -17.48
N GLY A 118 17.98 1.85 -16.42
CA GLY A 118 17.52 3.23 -16.20
C GLY A 118 16.40 3.52 -15.18
N LEU A 119 15.55 2.54 -14.81
CA LEU A 119 14.33 2.82 -14.02
C LEU A 119 14.36 2.35 -12.55
N ARG A 120 15.53 2.00 -12.00
CA ARG A 120 15.58 1.04 -10.88
C ARG A 120 15.59 1.59 -9.45
N ASP A 121 15.69 2.90 -9.24
CA ASP A 121 15.50 3.45 -7.90
C ASP A 121 15.03 4.90 -7.96
N ARG A 122 13.70 5.08 -7.91
CA ARG A 122 13.07 6.40 -7.75
C ARG A 122 12.45 6.57 -6.38
N TRP A 123 12.67 5.61 -5.48
CA TRP A 123 12.23 5.74 -4.12
C TRP A 123 13.15 6.75 -3.42
N GLU A 124 12.58 7.66 -2.66
CA GLU A 124 13.29 8.55 -1.75
C GLU A 124 12.82 8.20 -0.35
N VAL A 125 13.76 7.94 0.56
CA VAL A 125 13.46 7.68 1.97
C VAL A 125 13.83 8.95 2.73
N LEU A 126 12.85 9.53 3.42
CA LEU A 126 13.04 10.66 4.30
C LEU A 126 12.95 10.17 5.74
N TYR A 127 14.02 10.39 6.49
CA TYR A 127 14.04 10.30 7.95
C TYR A 127 14.00 11.75 8.46
N PRO A 128 12.82 12.27 8.85
CA PRO A 128 12.68 13.67 9.24
C PRO A 128 13.36 13.95 10.57
N GLU A 129 13.62 15.23 10.84
CA GLU A 129 13.84 15.67 12.22
C GLU A 129 12.57 15.37 13.02
N GLN A 130 12.74 14.68 14.15
CA GLN A 130 11.63 14.10 14.90
C GLN A 130 11.96 13.98 16.38
N GLU A 131 10.95 14.17 17.22
CA GLU A 131 11.00 13.95 18.66
C GLU A 131 10.29 12.63 18.96
N CYS A 132 11.06 11.65 19.43
CA CYS A 132 10.53 10.32 19.68
C CYS A 132 10.67 9.90 21.14
N THR A 133 9.68 9.11 21.58
CA THR A 133 9.66 8.34 22.82
C THR A 133 9.48 6.87 22.45
N PRO A 134 9.51 5.93 23.42
CA PRO A 134 9.23 4.52 23.14
C PRO A 134 7.82 4.23 22.60
N SER A 135 6.88 5.18 22.68
CA SER A 135 5.46 4.97 22.34
C SER A 135 4.82 6.11 21.55
N THR A 136 5.60 7.12 21.18
CA THR A 136 5.15 8.22 20.34
C THR A 136 6.33 8.73 19.53
N CYS A 137 6.15 9.04 18.25
CA CYS A 137 7.08 9.93 17.56
C CYS A 137 6.37 11.02 16.77
N ILE A 138 6.93 12.22 16.80
CA ILE A 138 6.38 13.41 16.16
C ILE A 138 7.47 14.02 15.27
N ALA A 139 7.23 14.04 13.96
CA ALA A 139 8.09 14.76 13.03
C ALA A 139 7.89 16.28 13.18
N GLY A 140 8.99 17.05 13.14
CA GLY A 140 8.95 18.52 13.25
C GLY A 140 8.15 19.17 12.12
N ASP A 141 8.27 18.63 10.91
CA ASP A 141 7.39 18.97 9.79
C ASP A 141 6.24 17.96 9.72
N ARG A 142 5.02 18.44 9.97
CA ARG A 142 3.80 17.65 9.76
C ARG A 142 3.66 17.34 8.28
N PHE A 143 3.76 16.06 7.93
CA PHE A 143 3.35 15.52 6.64
C PHE A 143 3.92 16.28 5.43
N PRO A 144 5.11 15.93 4.92
CA PRO A 144 5.51 16.40 3.60
C PRO A 144 4.58 15.69 2.60
N GLU A 145 3.42 16.27 2.34
CA GLU A 145 2.31 15.64 1.63
C GLU A 145 2.62 15.46 0.13
N PRO A 146 2.19 14.35 -0.49
CA PRO A 146 1.80 13.09 0.12
C PRO A 146 2.89 12.05 -0.07
N ALA A 147 3.54 11.63 1.01
CA ALA A 147 4.31 10.40 1.04
C ALA A 147 3.45 9.24 0.49
N VAL A 148 4.09 8.30 -0.21
CA VAL A 148 3.41 7.11 -0.73
C VAL A 148 3.24 6.10 0.39
N ILE A 149 4.31 5.94 1.17
CA ILE A 149 4.36 5.04 2.31
C ILE A 149 4.84 5.83 3.51
N GLU A 150 4.20 5.60 4.64
CA GLU A 150 4.66 5.96 5.96
C GLU A 150 5.05 4.70 6.71
N ILE A 151 6.18 4.75 7.40
CA ILE A 151 6.61 3.69 8.31
C ILE A 151 6.77 4.33 9.67
N HIS A 152 6.17 3.72 10.69
CA HIS A 152 6.54 3.98 12.07
C HIS A 152 7.02 2.69 12.74
N SER A 153 7.98 2.80 13.66
CA SER A 153 8.46 1.64 14.42
C SER A 153 7.90 1.60 15.83
N HIS A 154 7.56 0.42 16.31
CA HIS A 154 7.23 0.21 17.71
C HIS A 154 8.49 -0.29 18.42
N GLY A 155 9.17 0.55 19.19
CA GLY A 155 10.50 0.25 19.77
C GLY A 155 10.63 -1.18 20.35
N ALA A 156 10.20 -1.38 21.60
CA ALA A 156 10.17 -2.72 22.21
C ALA A 156 8.84 -3.48 22.00
N ALA A 157 7.84 -2.84 21.40
CA ALA A 157 6.50 -3.40 21.24
C ALA A 157 6.34 -4.12 19.90
N ARG A 158 5.36 -5.03 19.84
CA ARG A 158 5.05 -5.80 18.62
C ARG A 158 4.51 -4.91 17.50
N ALA A 159 4.54 -5.41 16.27
CA ALA A 159 3.95 -4.71 15.14
C ALA A 159 2.41 -4.87 15.16
N PHE A 160 1.69 -3.78 15.38
CA PHE A 160 0.22 -3.71 15.29
C PHE A 160 -0.19 -2.26 15.03
N PHE A 161 -1.39 -2.04 14.49
CA PHE A 161 -1.97 -0.70 14.43
C PHE A 161 -2.83 -0.46 15.68
N SER A 162 -2.59 0.65 16.37
CA SER A 162 -3.32 1.11 17.54
C SER A 162 -4.60 1.84 17.15
N GLY A 163 -5.53 1.99 18.10
CA GLY A 163 -6.72 2.82 17.90
C GLY A 163 -6.39 4.30 17.69
N THR A 164 -5.24 4.78 18.18
CA THR A 164 -4.77 6.14 17.91
C THR A 164 -4.35 6.26 16.45
N ASP A 165 -3.58 5.31 15.93
CA ASP A 165 -3.15 5.27 14.52
C ASP A 165 -4.35 5.26 13.58
N ASP A 166 -5.42 4.55 13.97
CA ASP A 166 -6.68 4.50 13.22
C ASP A 166 -7.41 5.84 13.19
N LEU A 167 -7.42 6.56 14.32
CA LEU A 167 -8.11 7.85 14.45
C LEU A 167 -7.35 9.00 13.79
N GLU A 168 -6.02 8.93 13.77
CA GLU A 168 -5.15 9.96 13.19
C GLU A 168 -5.00 9.82 11.67
N GLU A 169 -5.28 8.65 11.10
CA GLU A 169 -5.17 8.43 9.66
C GLU A 169 -6.41 8.92 8.88
N ASP A 170 -6.28 10.11 8.32
CA ASP A 170 -7.28 10.74 7.43
C ASP A 170 -6.85 10.76 5.95
N GLY A 171 -5.67 10.22 5.63
CA GLY A 171 -5.02 10.30 4.33
C GLY A 171 -5.32 9.14 3.36
N CYS A 172 -4.60 9.15 2.25
CA CYS A 172 -4.64 8.09 1.24
C CYS A 172 -3.22 7.60 0.97
N ARG A 173 -2.70 6.69 1.80
CA ARG A 173 -1.30 6.23 1.79
C ARG A 173 -1.21 4.73 2.10
N ILE A 174 -0.02 4.17 1.97
CA ILE A 174 0.31 2.89 2.58
C ILE A 174 0.91 3.20 3.95
N SER A 175 0.44 2.53 4.99
CA SER A 175 1.02 2.63 6.33
C SER A 175 1.62 1.28 6.72
N THR A 176 2.81 1.31 7.33
CA THR A 176 3.54 0.13 7.77
C THR A 176 4.03 0.33 9.19
N VAL A 177 3.86 -0.69 10.03
CA VAL A 177 4.46 -0.73 11.37
C VAL A 177 5.56 -1.77 11.38
N ILE A 178 6.74 -1.38 11.88
CA ILE A 178 7.83 -2.31 12.20
C ILE A 178 7.97 -2.38 13.71
N GLY A 179 7.63 -3.51 14.30
CA GLY A 179 7.77 -3.74 15.73
C GLY A 179 8.82 -4.80 16.03
N LYS A 180 8.86 -5.22 17.30
CA LYS A 180 9.76 -6.26 17.80
C LYS A 180 9.03 -7.20 18.75
N SER A 181 9.31 -8.49 18.60
CA SER A 181 8.77 -9.56 19.45
C SER A 181 9.84 -10.61 19.69
N ASN A 182 10.15 -10.90 20.95
CA ASN A 182 11.18 -11.89 21.34
C ASN A 182 12.55 -11.68 20.65
N GLY A 183 12.96 -10.42 20.46
CA GLY A 183 14.22 -10.08 19.82
C GLY A 183 14.21 -10.14 18.28
N GLN A 184 13.08 -10.50 17.65
CA GLN A 184 12.91 -10.52 16.20
C GLN A 184 12.03 -9.37 15.75
N LEU A 185 12.38 -8.74 14.62
CA LEU A 185 11.54 -7.70 14.03
C LEU A 185 10.28 -8.31 13.42
N GLU A 186 9.18 -7.60 13.55
CA GLU A 186 7.86 -7.93 13.01
C GLU A 186 7.40 -6.80 12.09
N ILE A 187 6.67 -7.11 11.02
CA ILE A 187 6.13 -6.11 10.10
C ILE A 187 4.66 -6.38 9.78
N ILE A 188 3.87 -5.30 9.71
CA ILE A 188 2.49 -5.28 9.21
C ILE A 188 2.28 -4.06 8.33
N SER A 189 1.50 -4.20 7.26
CA SER A 189 1.18 -3.11 6.34
C SER A 189 -0.30 -3.06 6.01
N ARG A 190 -0.82 -1.84 5.77
CA ARG A 190 -2.19 -1.61 5.30
C ARG A 190 -2.23 -0.46 4.30
N VAL A 191 -3.23 -0.49 3.42
CA VAL A 191 -3.64 0.70 2.68
C VAL A 191 -4.62 1.47 3.52
N CYS A 192 -4.38 2.77 3.65
CA CYS A 192 -5.24 3.72 4.32
C CYS A 192 -5.99 4.53 3.27
N VAL A 193 -7.31 4.63 3.41
CA VAL A 193 -8.18 5.40 2.51
C VAL A 193 -9.19 6.18 3.35
N HIS A 194 -8.78 7.34 3.86
CA HIS A 194 -9.61 8.30 4.58
C HIS A 194 -10.38 7.62 5.73
N GLY A 195 -9.65 6.98 6.65
CA GLY A 195 -10.20 6.20 7.76
C GLY A 195 -10.70 4.78 7.40
N LEU A 196 -10.52 4.32 6.16
CA LEU A 196 -10.75 2.93 5.76
C LEU A 196 -9.42 2.18 5.63
N PHE A 197 -9.40 0.92 6.07
CA PHE A 197 -8.17 0.13 6.12
C PHE A 197 -8.31 -1.19 5.35
N LEU A 198 -7.32 -1.46 4.49
CA LEU A 198 -7.15 -2.76 3.84
C LEU A 198 -5.79 -3.33 4.23
N PRO A 199 -5.74 -4.38 5.07
CA PRO A 199 -4.49 -5.09 5.33
C PRO A 199 -3.90 -5.66 4.04
N ILE A 200 -2.59 -5.51 3.86
CA ILE A 200 -1.87 -6.00 2.69
C ILE A 200 -0.57 -6.69 3.11
N GLN A 201 -0.12 -7.64 2.30
CA GLN A 201 1.17 -8.28 2.53
C GLN A 201 2.30 -7.29 2.26
N SER A 202 3.21 -7.11 3.23
CA SER A 202 4.35 -6.20 3.10
C SER A 202 5.29 -6.60 1.95
N SER A 203 5.32 -7.87 1.54
CA SER A 203 6.05 -8.36 0.36
C SER A 203 5.56 -7.78 -0.97
N LEU A 204 4.34 -7.23 -1.02
CA LEU A 204 3.83 -6.51 -2.19
C LEU A 204 4.43 -5.11 -2.31
N ILE A 205 5.04 -4.59 -1.24
CA ILE A 205 5.54 -3.22 -1.11
C ILE A 205 7.06 -3.19 -1.05
N TYR A 206 7.68 -4.13 -0.35
CA TYR A 206 9.11 -4.13 -0.04
C TYR A 206 9.81 -5.37 -0.61
N GLU A 207 10.92 -5.18 -1.34
CA GLU A 207 11.73 -6.29 -1.82
C GLU A 207 12.43 -7.00 -0.66
N ASN A 208 12.38 -8.33 -0.64
CA ASN A 208 13.13 -9.20 0.28
C ASN A 208 12.94 -8.88 1.78
N ILE A 209 11.82 -8.26 2.17
CA ILE A 209 11.56 -7.84 3.55
C ILE A 209 11.56 -9.01 4.55
N SER A 210 11.24 -10.22 4.11
CA SER A 210 11.30 -11.43 4.94
C SER A 210 12.71 -11.83 5.40
N LEU A 211 13.76 -11.23 4.82
CA LEU A 211 15.13 -11.41 5.34
C LEU A 211 15.35 -10.64 6.65
N TYR A 212 14.54 -9.62 6.92
CA TYR A 212 14.71 -8.70 8.04
C TYR A 212 13.58 -8.78 9.06
N CYS A 213 12.36 -9.08 8.64
CA CYS A 213 11.17 -9.07 9.50
C CYS A 213 10.29 -10.32 9.32
N ASN A 214 9.70 -10.79 10.42
CA ASN A 214 8.62 -11.75 10.38
C ASN A 214 7.30 -11.06 10.03
N TYR A 215 6.51 -11.67 9.15
CA TYR A 215 5.17 -11.15 8.84
C TYR A 215 4.22 -11.39 10.01
N VAL A 216 3.50 -10.34 10.42
CA VAL A 216 2.36 -10.47 11.31
C VAL A 216 1.12 -10.64 10.45
N LEU A 217 0.35 -11.70 10.70
CA LEU A 217 -0.95 -11.84 10.07
C LEU A 217 -1.87 -10.74 10.63
N PRO A 218 -2.55 -9.97 9.76
CA PRO A 218 -3.56 -9.04 10.23
C PRO A 218 -4.67 -9.82 10.95
N PHE A 219 -5.04 -9.33 12.13
CA PHE A 219 -6.09 -9.89 12.99
C PHE A 219 -7.49 -9.50 12.52
#